data_AF-A0A7W1IGE7-F1
#
_entry.id   AF-A0A7W1IGE7-F1
#
_cell.length_a   1.000
_cell.length_b   1.000
_cell.length_c   1.000
_cell.angle_alpha   90.00
_cell.angle_beta   90.00
_cell.angle_gamma   90.00
#
_symmetry.space_group_name_H-M   'P 1'
#
loop_
_entity.id
_entity.type
_entity.pdbx_description
1 polymer ?
#
loop_
_entity_poly.entity_id
_entity_poly.type
_entity_poly.pdbx_seq_one_letter_code
_entity_poly.pdbx_strand_id
1 'polypeptide(L)'
;MHDRFLRGALAATLLVSALACTEQVAGSLGCPELCSDQSAVLRDTVLTGAVVLDTAVFGFPQLGDTRDIALFTMGDTADVRLVARFDTVPNTYRLGAATVDSVIKRVDSAQLIFRIDTLVRPTVPVTIDAFDVDTTAADTLLRALLPLFRADRLLGTRTFQPAELKDTLRLVISDSAVLRKSASGGRLRIGLRLRSSQSARLQIIGTAFAPRVRFRVSTDSTVRPDTLLPLSRTPLLDPSIAAGFGVFRIVASGALGLPPAGRIVVGGLSGARSFLRFEIPPMVLDSVDIIRASLVLAQLPSRSPGNRADTLSLFAQAVVASPTITDVFTAAQFLGGGTAYITDTLRLAPRDSGTRLVELVNIVRLWRLVGTTNTSRAIVLRVTREGDLPGELNFASIEAAPALRPRLRLTYVPRRGFGLP
;
A
#
# COMPACT_ATOMS: atom_id res chain seq x y z
N MET A 1 -22.40 15.24 -51.13
CA MET A 1 -22.90 15.08 -52.50
C MET A 1 -22.57 13.66 -52.92
N HIS A 2 -23.46 12.72 -53.18
CA HIS A 2 -24.91 12.64 -53.32
C HIS A 2 -25.26 11.17 -52.95
N ASP A 3 -26.17 10.96 -52.00
CA ASP A 3 -27.55 10.48 -52.22
C ASP A 3 -27.63 9.03 -52.75
N ARG A 4 -28.08 8.06 -51.94
CA ARG A 4 -29.43 7.81 -51.42
C ARG A 4 -30.34 7.07 -52.43
N PHE A 5 -31.23 6.27 -51.82
CA PHE A 5 -32.58 5.89 -52.29
C PHE A 5 -32.66 4.60 -53.12
N LEU A 6 -33.65 3.69 -52.98
CA LEU A 6 -34.82 3.52 -52.10
C LEU A 6 -35.55 2.21 -52.50
N ARG A 7 -36.37 1.68 -51.58
CA ARG A 7 -37.63 0.89 -51.77
C ARG A 7 -37.52 -0.62 -52.00
N GLY A 8 -38.40 -1.46 -51.43
CA GLY A 8 -39.60 -1.26 -50.59
C GLY A 8 -40.06 -2.62 -50.01
N ALA A 9 -40.55 -2.67 -48.75
CA ALA A 9 -41.96 -2.89 -48.35
C ALA A 9 -42.52 -4.29 -48.77
N LEU A 10 -43.12 -5.15 -47.93
CA LEU A 10 -44.23 -4.93 -46.98
C LEU A 10 -44.55 -6.25 -46.20
N ALA A 11 -45.13 -6.07 -44.99
CA ALA A 11 -46.03 -6.98 -44.23
C ALA A 11 -45.41 -8.27 -43.58
N ALA A 12 -45.78 -8.77 -42.39
CA ALA A 12 -46.93 -8.51 -41.52
C ALA A 12 -46.60 -8.82 -40.04
N THR A 13 -47.39 -8.19 -39.18
CA THR A 13 -47.64 -8.32 -37.72
C THR A 13 -47.52 -9.71 -37.06
N LEU A 14 -46.89 -9.74 -35.88
CA LEU A 14 -47.26 -10.62 -34.77
C LEU A 14 -47.07 -9.88 -33.44
N LEU A 15 -48.20 -9.46 -32.86
CA LEU A 15 -48.32 -8.90 -31.52
C LEU A 15 -48.04 -10.00 -30.49
N VAL A 16 -47.03 -9.81 -29.64
CA VAL A 16 -46.89 -10.51 -28.36
C VAL A 16 -46.96 -9.46 -27.26
N SER A 17 -48.12 -9.43 -26.61
CA SER A 17 -48.38 -8.65 -25.41
C SER A 17 -47.57 -9.19 -24.23
N ALA A 18 -46.44 -8.55 -23.93
CA ALA A 18 -45.82 -8.66 -22.62
C ALA A 18 -46.51 -7.65 -21.69
N LEU A 19 -47.30 -8.17 -20.74
CA LEU A 19 -47.80 -7.43 -19.59
C LEU A 19 -46.58 -6.92 -18.80
N ALA A 20 -46.19 -5.68 -19.08
CA ALA A 20 -45.34 -4.91 -18.19
C ALA A 20 -46.20 -4.53 -16.98
N CYS A 21 -45.98 -5.19 -15.85
CA CYS A 21 -46.30 -4.62 -14.54
C CYS A 21 -45.46 -3.34 -14.40
N THR A 22 -46.04 -2.23 -14.81
CA THR A 22 -45.59 -0.91 -14.36
C THR A 22 -46.08 -0.79 -12.93
N GLU A 23 -45.19 -0.98 -11.95
CA GLU A 23 -45.50 -0.58 -10.57
C GLU A 23 -45.53 0.95 -10.53
N GLN A 24 -46.71 1.49 -10.81
CA GLN A 24 -47.06 2.86 -10.47
C GLN A 24 -47.10 2.96 -8.94
N VAL A 25 -46.09 3.60 -8.36
CA VAL A 25 -46.13 4.13 -6.99
C VAL A 25 -47.05 5.35 -6.97
N ALA A 26 -48.34 5.12 -7.20
CA ALA A 26 -49.42 6.09 -7.05
C ALA A 26 -50.72 5.30 -6.84
N GLY A 27 -50.87 4.75 -5.63
CA GLY A 27 -52.03 3.94 -5.25
C GLY A 27 -52.18 3.86 -3.74
N SER A 28 -52.45 5.00 -3.11
CA SER A 28 -52.89 5.05 -1.71
C SER A 28 -54.34 4.54 -1.60
N LEU A 29 -54.50 3.21 -1.64
CA LEU A 29 -55.74 2.52 -1.25
C LEU A 29 -55.44 1.28 -0.39
N GLY A 30 -54.38 1.34 0.41
CA GLY A 30 -54.17 0.46 1.55
C GLY A 30 -54.80 1.08 2.80
N CYS A 31 -55.53 0.28 3.58
CA CYS A 31 -56.23 0.64 4.82
C CYS A 31 -55.51 1.75 5.63
N PRO A 32 -56.14 2.93 5.84
CA PRO A 32 -55.55 4.03 6.61
C PRO A 32 -55.21 3.64 8.05
N GLU A 33 -55.91 2.66 8.64
CA GLU A 33 -55.64 2.17 10.00
C GLU A 33 -54.34 1.35 10.11
N LEU A 34 -53.90 0.69 9.03
CA LEU A 34 -52.61 -0.03 9.00
C LEU A 34 -51.44 0.89 8.58
N CYS A 35 -51.76 2.06 8.03
CA CYS A 35 -50.81 3.13 7.73
C CYS A 35 -50.77 4.14 8.89
N SER A 36 -50.71 3.67 10.14
CA SER A 36 -50.39 4.56 11.27
C SER A 36 -48.99 5.13 11.07
N ASP A 37 -48.93 6.42 10.70
CA ASP A 37 -47.72 7.25 10.63
C ASP A 37 -46.44 6.44 10.35
N GLN A 38 -46.34 5.86 9.15
CA GLN A 38 -45.15 5.12 8.72
C GLN A 38 -44.00 6.07 8.36
N SER A 39 -43.93 7.25 8.98
CA SER A 39 -42.69 8.01 9.04
C SER A 39 -41.72 7.20 9.91
N ALA A 40 -40.84 6.46 9.26
CA ALA A 40 -39.72 5.81 9.93
C ALA A 40 -38.93 6.90 10.66
N VAL A 41 -39.07 6.98 11.99
CA VAL A 41 -38.40 8.01 12.79
C VAL A 41 -36.90 7.74 12.72
N LEU A 42 -36.21 8.56 11.92
CA LEU A 42 -34.76 8.57 11.82
C LEU A 42 -34.18 9.07 13.15
N ARG A 43 -33.36 8.23 13.77
CA ARG A 43 -32.57 8.62 14.94
C ARG A 43 -31.14 8.88 14.52
N ASP A 44 -30.61 10.05 14.85
CA ASP A 44 -29.19 10.38 14.74
C ASP A 44 -28.58 10.37 16.14
N THR A 45 -27.54 9.56 16.34
CA THR A 45 -26.93 9.32 17.64
C THR A 45 -25.42 9.34 17.52
N VAL A 46 -24.76 10.08 18.41
CA VAL A 46 -23.31 10.09 18.54
C VAL A 46 -22.92 9.27 19.75
N LEU A 47 -22.27 8.14 19.51
CA LEU A 47 -21.72 7.29 20.55
C LEU A 47 -20.32 7.79 20.92
N THR A 48 -20.25 8.55 22.02
CA THR A 48 -18.99 8.89 22.69
C THR A 48 -18.48 7.67 23.44
N GLY A 49 -17.21 7.32 23.27
CA GLY A 49 -16.62 6.11 23.91
C GLY A 49 -16.89 4.80 23.18
N ALA A 50 -17.52 4.83 21.99
CA ALA A 50 -17.64 3.63 21.16
C ALA A 50 -16.28 3.09 20.72
N VAL A 51 -15.26 3.94 20.58
CA VAL A 51 -13.87 3.50 20.38
C VAL A 51 -13.26 3.24 21.75
N VAL A 52 -12.93 1.98 22.04
CA VAL A 52 -12.44 1.53 23.35
C VAL A 52 -10.95 1.22 23.37
N LEU A 53 -10.33 1.13 22.19
CA LEU A 53 -8.89 1.02 22.03
C LEU A 53 -8.51 1.69 20.72
N ASP A 54 -7.49 2.54 20.75
CA ASP A 54 -6.79 2.98 19.56
C ASP A 54 -5.28 2.94 19.76
N THR A 55 -4.56 2.69 18.66
CA THR A 55 -3.10 2.73 18.67
C THR A 55 -2.56 2.85 17.24
N ALA A 56 -1.32 3.34 17.11
CA ALA A 56 -0.60 3.34 15.85
C ALA A 56 0.40 2.18 15.81
N VAL A 57 0.36 1.40 14.74
CA VAL A 57 1.32 0.32 14.45
C VAL A 57 2.18 0.71 13.26
N PHE A 58 3.47 0.43 13.34
CA PHE A 58 4.50 0.90 12.39
C PHE A 58 5.16 -0.26 11.66
N GLY A 59 5.83 0.03 10.55
CA GLY A 59 6.57 -0.97 9.76
C GLY A 59 5.78 -1.48 8.56
N PHE A 60 4.88 -0.66 8.03
CA PHE A 60 4.13 -0.98 6.82
C PHE A 60 4.70 -0.25 5.58
N PRO A 61 4.50 -0.80 4.37
CA PRO A 61 4.24 -2.22 4.15
C PRO A 61 5.37 -3.06 4.76
N GLN A 62 5.07 -4.31 5.08
CA GLN A 62 6.12 -5.20 5.58
C GLN A 62 7.20 -5.37 4.51
N LEU A 63 8.40 -5.72 4.97
CA LEU A 63 9.50 -6.02 4.07
C LEU A 63 9.08 -7.14 3.11
N GLY A 64 9.11 -6.82 1.82
CA GLY A 64 8.74 -7.75 0.74
C GLY A 64 7.29 -7.69 0.26
N ASP A 65 6.41 -6.97 0.97
CA ASP A 65 5.04 -6.70 0.49
C ASP A 65 4.97 -5.52 -0.49
N THR A 66 6.08 -4.84 -0.68
CA THR A 66 6.13 -3.61 -1.48
C THR A 66 6.24 -3.95 -2.96
N ARG A 67 5.24 -3.55 -3.76
CA ARG A 67 5.23 -3.79 -5.21
C ARG A 67 6.04 -2.76 -6.00
N ASP A 68 5.93 -1.50 -5.61
CA ASP A 68 6.70 -0.38 -6.17
C ASP A 68 7.43 0.27 -5.02
N ILE A 69 8.67 0.70 -5.22
CA ILE A 69 9.51 1.21 -4.14
C ILE A 69 9.96 2.62 -4.48
N ALA A 70 9.57 3.56 -3.63
CA ALA A 70 10.07 4.92 -3.71
C ALA A 70 11.46 5.06 -3.07
N LEU A 71 12.44 5.55 -3.84
CA LEU A 71 13.66 6.14 -3.33
C LEU A 71 13.42 7.62 -3.02
N PHE A 72 13.94 8.09 -1.88
CA PHE A 72 13.75 9.45 -1.42
C PHE A 72 15.04 10.07 -0.93
N THR A 73 15.21 11.36 -1.23
CA THR A 73 16.16 12.24 -0.56
C THR A 73 15.47 13.58 -0.32
N MET A 74 15.48 14.08 0.91
CA MET A 74 14.94 15.40 1.29
C MET A 74 15.97 16.18 2.12
N GLY A 75 17.18 16.34 1.57
CA GLY A 75 18.32 16.86 2.34
C GLY A 75 18.55 16.03 3.59
N ASP A 76 18.69 16.68 4.74
CA ASP A 76 18.90 16.01 6.05
C ASP A 76 17.60 15.50 6.68
N THR A 77 16.46 15.74 6.04
CA THR A 77 15.14 15.47 6.62
C THR A 77 14.73 14.01 6.47
N ALA A 78 15.01 13.40 5.32
CA ALA A 78 14.64 12.02 5.05
C ALA A 78 15.50 11.40 3.95
N ASP A 79 15.80 10.12 4.12
CA ASP A 79 16.54 9.28 3.19
C ASP A 79 15.90 7.88 3.19
N VAL A 80 15.38 7.47 2.02
CA VAL A 80 14.84 6.11 1.82
C VAL A 80 15.64 5.44 0.72
N ARG A 81 16.11 4.25 1.05
CA ARG A 81 17.00 3.45 0.20
C ARG A 81 16.33 2.14 -0.16
N LEU A 82 16.77 1.53 -1.25
CA LEU A 82 16.30 0.23 -1.71
C LEU A 82 17.40 -0.80 -1.50
N VAL A 83 17.04 -2.05 -1.23
CA VAL A 83 17.92 -3.20 -1.25
C VAL A 83 17.32 -4.25 -2.18
N ALA A 84 18.13 -4.74 -3.12
CA ALA A 84 17.80 -5.87 -3.98
C ALA A 84 18.76 -7.03 -3.70
N ARG A 85 18.21 -8.23 -3.48
CA ARG A 85 18.96 -9.46 -3.25
C ARG A 85 19.05 -10.29 -4.53
N PHE A 86 20.24 -10.77 -4.82
CA PHE A 86 20.55 -11.74 -5.86
C PHE A 86 21.31 -12.88 -5.18
N ASP A 87 20.57 -13.75 -4.49
CA ASP A 87 21.16 -14.83 -3.67
C ASP A 87 21.75 -15.98 -4.51
N THR A 88 21.76 -15.85 -5.84
CA THR A 88 22.40 -16.81 -6.75
C THR A 88 23.07 -16.06 -7.89
N VAL A 89 24.40 -15.98 -7.84
CA VAL A 89 25.22 -15.49 -8.93
C VAL A 89 25.85 -16.72 -9.61
N PRO A 90 25.63 -16.94 -10.92
CA PRO A 90 26.17 -18.10 -11.61
C PRO A 90 27.70 -18.01 -11.63
N ASN A 91 28.36 -19.16 -11.57
CA ASN A 91 29.81 -19.30 -11.66
C ASN A 91 30.26 -19.93 -12.99
N THR A 92 29.29 -20.32 -13.83
CA THR A 92 29.51 -20.89 -15.16
C THR A 92 28.65 -20.22 -16.20
N TYR A 93 29.04 -20.35 -17.47
CA TYR A 93 28.31 -19.87 -18.64
C TYR A 93 28.47 -20.86 -19.79
N ARG A 94 27.55 -20.82 -20.75
CA ARG A 94 27.58 -21.72 -21.92
C ARG A 94 28.03 -20.98 -23.18
N LEU A 95 29.05 -21.53 -23.85
CA LEU A 95 29.58 -21.03 -25.12
C LEU A 95 28.77 -21.62 -26.29
N GLY A 96 27.85 -20.85 -26.88
CA GLY A 96 27.11 -21.27 -28.07
C GLY A 96 26.49 -22.68 -27.94
N ALA A 97 26.88 -23.59 -28.83
CA ALA A 97 26.41 -24.98 -28.87
C ALA A 97 27.24 -25.97 -28.02
N ALA A 98 28.19 -25.50 -27.19
CA ALA A 98 29.01 -26.36 -26.35
C ALA A 98 28.16 -27.25 -25.43
N THR A 99 28.58 -28.50 -25.20
CA THR A 99 27.85 -29.48 -24.37
C THR A 99 28.08 -29.32 -22.88
N VAL A 100 29.17 -28.65 -22.48
CA VAL A 100 29.59 -28.45 -21.08
C VAL A 100 29.74 -26.96 -20.80
N ASP A 101 29.36 -26.53 -19.61
CA ASP A 101 29.50 -25.13 -19.19
C ASP A 101 30.95 -24.78 -18.84
N SER A 102 31.34 -23.54 -19.14
CA SER A 102 32.66 -22.98 -18.84
C SER A 102 32.61 -22.14 -17.57
N VAL A 103 33.65 -22.18 -16.75
CA VAL A 103 33.78 -21.32 -15.55
C VAL A 103 33.91 -19.86 -15.96
N ILE A 104 33.20 -18.97 -15.28
CA ILE A 104 33.31 -17.53 -15.46
C ILE A 104 34.65 -17.05 -14.89
N LYS A 105 35.58 -16.68 -15.78
CA LYS A 105 36.91 -16.16 -15.42
C LYS A 105 37.03 -14.65 -15.60
N ARG A 106 36.06 -14.02 -16.28
CA ARG A 106 36.01 -12.59 -16.57
C ARG A 106 34.56 -12.13 -16.60
N VAL A 107 34.33 -10.90 -16.15
CA VAL A 107 33.14 -10.12 -16.46
C VAL A 107 33.59 -8.94 -17.30
N ASP A 108 33.00 -8.79 -18.47
CA ASP A 108 33.35 -7.76 -19.46
C ASP A 108 32.55 -6.47 -19.26
N SER A 109 31.29 -6.60 -18.89
CA SER A 109 30.43 -5.46 -18.55
C SER A 109 29.29 -5.90 -17.65
N ALA A 110 28.97 -5.10 -16.65
CA ALA A 110 27.86 -5.29 -15.74
C ALA A 110 27.04 -4.01 -15.58
N GLN A 111 25.72 -4.16 -15.60
CA GLN A 111 24.78 -3.04 -15.40
C GLN A 111 23.59 -3.48 -14.56
N LEU A 112 23.18 -2.59 -13.67
CA LEU A 112 21.88 -2.64 -13.01
C LEU A 112 20.84 -1.95 -13.90
N ILE A 113 19.72 -2.62 -14.12
CA ILE A 113 18.61 -2.15 -14.95
C ILE A 113 17.35 -2.15 -14.10
N PHE A 114 16.63 -1.03 -14.08
CA PHE A 114 15.35 -0.91 -13.37
C PHE A 114 14.44 0.06 -14.11
N ARG A 115 13.13 -0.05 -13.89
CA ARG A 115 12.14 0.87 -14.44
C ARG A 115 11.63 1.83 -13.38
N ILE A 116 11.28 3.02 -13.84
CA ILE A 116 10.75 4.07 -12.97
C ILE A 116 9.35 4.48 -13.43
N ASP A 117 8.53 4.95 -12.48
CA ASP A 117 7.28 5.62 -12.83
C ASP A 117 7.61 7.02 -13.38
N THR A 118 7.36 7.21 -14.68
CA THR A 118 7.64 8.48 -15.36
C THR A 118 6.59 9.56 -15.10
N LEU A 119 5.44 9.22 -14.51
CA LEU A 119 4.44 10.19 -14.06
C LEU A 119 4.90 10.96 -12.82
N VAL A 120 5.85 10.39 -12.08
CA VAL A 120 6.33 10.90 -10.80
C VAL A 120 7.85 10.96 -10.82
N ARG A 121 8.40 11.80 -11.69
CA ARG A 121 9.84 12.00 -11.85
C ARG A 121 10.34 13.33 -11.29
N PRO A 122 11.56 13.37 -10.72
CA PRO A 122 12.23 14.61 -10.35
C PRO A 122 12.35 15.57 -11.53
N THR A 123 12.16 16.87 -11.27
CA THR A 123 12.43 17.95 -12.22
C THR A 123 13.86 18.48 -12.12
N VAL A 124 14.64 17.94 -11.20
CA VAL A 124 16.05 18.29 -10.96
C VAL A 124 16.96 17.10 -11.23
N PRO A 125 18.26 17.33 -11.48
CA PRO A 125 19.22 16.24 -11.60
C PRO A 125 19.27 15.39 -10.32
N VAL A 126 19.36 14.08 -10.50
CA VAL A 126 19.46 13.13 -9.40
C VAL A 126 20.61 12.17 -9.63
N THR A 127 21.36 11.86 -8.58
CA THR A 127 22.43 10.86 -8.60
C THR A 127 21.94 9.59 -7.91
N ILE A 128 22.13 8.45 -8.57
CA ILE A 128 21.85 7.13 -8.00
C ILE A 128 23.18 6.44 -7.75
N ASP A 129 23.42 6.10 -6.49
CA ASP A 129 24.56 5.31 -6.06
C ASP A 129 24.10 3.87 -5.77
N ALA A 130 24.85 2.89 -6.27
CA ALA A 130 24.68 1.48 -5.97
C ALA A 130 25.83 1.00 -5.09
N PHE A 131 25.53 0.32 -3.99
CA PHE A 131 26.49 -0.22 -3.03
C PHE A 131 26.35 -1.73 -2.90
N ASP A 132 27.44 -2.44 -2.68
CA ASP A 132 27.40 -3.82 -2.21
C ASP A 132 26.99 -3.78 -0.73
N VAL A 133 25.81 -4.30 -0.42
CA VAL A 133 25.28 -4.37 0.95
C VAL A 133 25.18 -5.83 1.45
N ASP A 134 25.94 -6.74 0.84
CA ASP A 134 25.99 -8.13 1.30
C ASP A 134 26.68 -8.22 2.67
N THR A 135 26.07 -8.99 3.56
CA THR A 135 26.48 -9.12 4.95
C THR A 135 26.04 -10.47 5.51
N THR A 136 26.73 -10.92 6.55
CA THR A 136 26.36 -12.09 7.35
C THR A 136 25.39 -11.75 8.48
N ALA A 137 25.28 -10.46 8.84
CA ALA A 137 24.30 -9.99 9.80
C ALA A 137 22.86 -10.06 9.22
N ALA A 138 21.86 -10.01 10.09
CA ALA A 138 20.46 -9.92 9.68
C ALA A 138 20.21 -8.58 8.97
N ASP A 139 20.19 -8.62 7.64
CA ASP A 139 19.98 -7.47 6.76
C ASP A 139 18.50 -7.03 6.67
N THR A 140 17.62 -7.62 7.46
CA THR A 140 16.30 -7.06 7.79
C THR A 140 16.40 -5.95 8.84
N LEU A 141 17.55 -5.81 9.50
CA LEU A 141 17.79 -4.79 10.52
C LEU A 141 18.46 -3.56 9.92
N LEU A 142 17.86 -2.39 10.13
CA LEU A 142 18.41 -1.11 9.67
C LEU A 142 19.85 -0.88 10.14
N ARG A 143 20.14 -1.20 11.41
CA ARG A 143 21.48 -1.07 12.01
C ARG A 143 22.55 -1.93 11.33
N ALA A 144 22.17 -3.04 10.69
CA ALA A 144 23.09 -3.90 9.97
C ALA A 144 23.36 -3.39 8.54
N LEU A 145 22.37 -2.78 7.90
CA LEU A 145 22.45 -2.31 6.52
C LEU A 145 23.04 -0.90 6.37
N LEU A 146 22.65 0.05 7.21
CA LEU A 146 23.05 1.46 7.04
C LEU A 146 24.57 1.67 6.98
N PRO A 147 25.40 1.01 7.82
CA PRO A 147 26.85 1.16 7.77
C PRO A 147 27.50 0.64 6.47
N LEU A 148 26.76 -0.10 5.63
CA LEU A 148 27.27 -0.66 4.37
C LEU A 148 27.19 0.34 3.19
N PHE A 149 26.45 1.44 3.33
CA PHE A 149 26.34 2.49 2.32
C PHE A 149 27.49 3.49 2.42
N ARG A 150 28.69 3.04 2.07
CA ARG A 150 29.95 3.78 2.19
C ARG A 150 30.85 3.57 0.97
N ALA A 151 31.80 4.47 0.78
CA ALA A 151 32.55 4.60 -0.47
C ALA A 151 33.35 3.35 -0.88
N ASP A 152 33.92 2.60 0.08
CA ASP A 152 34.64 1.34 -0.17
C ASP A 152 33.75 0.22 -0.72
N ARG A 153 32.43 0.36 -0.60
CA ARG A 153 31.45 -0.61 -1.11
C ARG A 153 30.67 -0.11 -2.32
N LEU A 154 31.04 1.05 -2.87
CA LEU A 154 30.39 1.61 -4.06
C LEU A 154 30.61 0.69 -5.27
N LEU A 155 29.51 0.22 -5.86
CA LEU A 155 29.50 -0.58 -7.09
C LEU A 155 29.41 0.29 -8.33
N GLY A 156 28.68 1.40 -8.26
CA GLY A 156 28.48 2.30 -9.39
C GLY A 156 27.73 3.56 -8.98
N THR A 157 27.93 4.64 -9.72
CA THR A 157 27.23 5.91 -9.52
C THR A 157 26.93 6.55 -10.86
N ARG A 158 25.75 7.16 -11.00
CA ARG A 158 25.39 7.96 -12.17
C ARG A 158 24.44 9.08 -11.80
N THR A 159 24.74 10.28 -12.29
CA THR A 159 23.81 11.40 -12.30
C THR A 159 22.96 11.35 -13.56
N PHE A 160 21.65 11.42 -13.38
CA PHE A 160 20.66 11.49 -14.44
C PHE A 160 20.10 12.92 -14.49
N GLN A 161 20.14 13.51 -15.67
CA GLN A 161 19.42 14.73 -15.97
C GLN A 161 17.91 14.45 -16.04
N PRO A 162 17.03 15.43 -15.77
CA PRO A 162 15.58 15.23 -15.87
C PRO A 162 15.11 14.64 -17.21
N ALA A 163 15.77 14.99 -18.32
CA ALA A 163 15.48 14.46 -19.65
C ALA A 163 15.92 12.99 -19.86
N GLU A 164 16.85 12.49 -19.04
CA GLU A 164 17.32 11.09 -19.05
C GLU A 164 16.46 10.18 -18.17
N LEU A 165 15.62 10.74 -17.29
CA LEU A 165 14.68 10.01 -16.44
C LEU A 165 13.48 9.49 -17.24
N LYS A 166 13.80 8.58 -18.16
CA LYS A 166 12.87 7.82 -18.99
C LYS A 166 12.47 6.54 -18.27
N ASP A 167 11.59 5.78 -18.90
CA ASP A 167 11.00 4.56 -18.34
C ASP A 167 12.02 3.52 -17.83
N THR A 168 13.12 3.28 -18.55
CA THR A 168 14.15 2.31 -18.16
C THR A 168 15.47 3.02 -17.89
N LEU A 169 16.02 2.85 -16.69
CA LEU A 169 17.32 3.35 -16.31
C LEU A 169 18.37 2.24 -16.29
N ARG A 170 19.60 2.64 -16.63
CA ARG A 170 20.78 1.76 -16.65
C ARG A 170 21.91 2.42 -15.87
N LEU A 171 22.41 1.69 -14.88
CA LEU A 171 23.54 2.07 -14.05
C LEU A 171 24.64 1.04 -14.23
N VAL A 172 25.79 1.45 -14.76
CA VAL A 172 26.97 0.58 -14.84
C VAL A 172 27.45 0.28 -13.41
N ILE A 173 27.79 -0.97 -13.14
CA ILE A 173 28.29 -1.43 -11.84
C ILE A 173 29.61 -2.18 -12.01
N SER A 174 30.37 -2.32 -10.93
CA SER A 174 31.72 -2.91 -10.94
C SER A 174 31.74 -4.35 -11.44
N ASP A 175 32.37 -4.57 -12.60
CA ASP A 175 32.61 -5.88 -13.20
C ASP A 175 33.39 -6.80 -12.25
N SER A 176 34.41 -6.23 -11.59
CA SER A 176 35.24 -6.96 -10.63
C SER A 176 34.45 -7.47 -9.41
N ALA A 177 33.43 -6.72 -8.97
CA ALA A 177 32.57 -7.14 -7.88
C ALA A 177 31.67 -8.31 -8.30
N VAL A 178 31.06 -8.22 -9.48
CA VAL A 178 30.24 -9.31 -10.05
C VAL A 178 31.09 -10.56 -10.27
N LEU A 179 32.29 -10.42 -10.83
CA LEU A 179 33.24 -11.52 -11.02
C LEU A 179 33.61 -12.19 -9.68
N ARG A 180 33.89 -11.41 -8.64
CA ARG A 180 34.24 -11.94 -7.31
C ARG A 180 33.10 -12.75 -6.70
N LYS A 181 31.86 -12.27 -6.84
CA LYS A 181 30.67 -13.01 -6.38
C LYS A 181 30.42 -14.27 -7.23
N SER A 182 30.60 -14.18 -8.54
CA SER A 182 30.51 -15.33 -9.45
C SER A 182 31.53 -16.42 -9.12
N ALA A 183 32.82 -16.05 -8.99
CA ALA A 183 33.91 -17.00 -8.70
C ALA A 183 33.75 -17.71 -7.35
N SER A 184 33.13 -17.05 -6.36
CA SER A 184 32.87 -17.62 -5.03
C SER A 184 31.52 -18.36 -4.92
N GLY A 185 30.69 -18.37 -5.98
CA GLY A 185 29.29 -18.81 -5.88
C GLY A 185 28.49 -18.02 -4.84
N GLY A 186 28.91 -16.78 -4.58
CA GLY A 186 28.39 -15.93 -3.52
C GLY A 186 27.09 -15.23 -3.88
N ARG A 187 26.59 -14.45 -2.93
CA ARG A 187 25.39 -13.62 -3.08
C ARG A 187 25.79 -12.20 -3.46
N LEU A 188 25.00 -11.57 -4.32
CA LEU A 188 25.11 -10.15 -4.61
C LEU A 188 23.90 -9.44 -3.99
N ARG A 189 24.14 -8.46 -3.12
CA ARG A 189 23.07 -7.61 -2.57
C ARG A 189 23.40 -6.17 -2.89
N ILE A 190 22.49 -5.48 -3.57
CA ILE A 190 22.71 -4.12 -4.05
C ILE A 190 21.80 -3.16 -3.29
N GLY A 191 22.41 -2.21 -2.58
CA GLY A 191 21.72 -1.09 -1.97
C GLY A 191 21.71 0.12 -2.90
N LEU A 192 20.56 0.74 -3.15
CA LEU A 192 20.43 1.97 -3.92
C LEU A 192 20.14 3.16 -3.03
N ARG A 193 20.89 4.24 -3.24
CA ARG A 193 20.69 5.54 -2.59
C ARG A 193 20.47 6.62 -3.65
N LEU A 194 19.49 7.48 -3.42
CA LEU A 194 19.25 8.67 -4.22
C LEU A 194 19.95 9.87 -3.57
N ARG A 195 20.59 10.72 -4.36
CA ARG A 195 21.12 12.02 -3.96
C ARG A 195 20.65 13.09 -4.93
N SER A 196 20.40 14.29 -4.39
CA SER A 196 20.08 15.48 -5.19
C SER A 196 20.36 16.72 -4.34
N SER A 197 20.55 17.87 -4.99
CA SER A 197 20.66 19.17 -4.30
C SER A 197 19.34 19.66 -3.73
N GLN A 198 18.21 19.06 -4.14
CA GLN A 198 16.87 19.36 -3.65
C GLN A 198 16.15 18.08 -3.23
N SER A 199 14.96 18.22 -2.65
CA SER A 199 14.08 17.09 -2.39
C SER A 199 13.71 16.39 -3.69
N ALA A 200 14.00 15.10 -3.78
CA ALA A 200 13.72 14.29 -4.95
C ALA A 200 13.14 12.93 -4.54
N ARG A 201 12.18 12.46 -5.33
CA ARG A 201 11.60 11.12 -5.25
C ARG A 201 11.77 10.42 -6.58
N LEU A 202 12.18 9.16 -6.55
CA LEU A 202 12.16 8.28 -7.72
C LEU A 202 11.40 7.00 -7.38
N GLN A 203 10.26 6.76 -8.02
CA GLN A 203 9.50 5.53 -7.84
C GLN A 203 10.05 4.44 -8.77
N ILE A 204 10.56 3.35 -8.21
CA ILE A 204 11.00 2.16 -8.96
C ILE A 204 9.84 1.17 -9.02
N ILE A 205 9.56 0.66 -10.22
CA ILE A 205 8.48 -0.31 -10.45
C ILE A 205 9.01 -1.72 -10.16
N GLY A 206 8.44 -2.42 -9.18
CA GLY A 206 9.11 -3.58 -8.57
C GLY A 206 8.58 -4.96 -8.94
N THR A 207 7.37 -5.13 -9.46
CA THR A 207 6.80 -6.48 -9.73
C THR A 207 7.34 -7.12 -11.01
N ALA A 208 6.87 -6.68 -12.19
CA ALA A 208 7.37 -7.20 -13.48
C ALA A 208 8.71 -6.58 -13.90
N PHE A 209 9.13 -5.51 -13.22
CA PHE A 209 10.25 -4.66 -13.64
C PHE A 209 11.26 -4.41 -12.52
N ALA A 210 11.29 -5.33 -11.55
CA ALA A 210 12.23 -5.35 -10.44
C ALA A 210 13.68 -5.07 -10.91
N PRO A 211 14.50 -4.39 -10.09
CA PRO A 211 15.90 -4.16 -10.42
C PRO A 211 16.62 -5.46 -10.77
N ARG A 212 17.22 -5.54 -11.95
CA ARG A 212 17.93 -6.73 -12.43
C ARG A 212 19.37 -6.40 -12.78
N VAL A 213 20.27 -7.33 -12.52
CA VAL A 213 21.68 -7.20 -12.93
C VAL A 213 21.86 -7.96 -14.23
N ARG A 214 22.36 -7.28 -15.26
CA ARG A 214 22.73 -7.91 -16.53
C ARG A 214 24.23 -7.77 -16.72
N PHE A 215 24.91 -8.88 -17.00
CA PHE A 215 26.35 -8.84 -17.24
C PHE A 215 26.78 -9.76 -18.38
N ARG A 216 27.92 -9.44 -18.98
CA ARG A 216 28.58 -10.22 -20.02
C ARG A 216 29.86 -10.81 -19.46
N VAL A 217 30.16 -12.04 -19.84
CA VAL A 217 31.38 -12.77 -19.44
C VAL A 217 32.42 -12.84 -20.55
N SER A 218 32.02 -12.46 -21.77
CA SER A 218 32.86 -12.45 -22.97
C SER A 218 32.49 -11.28 -23.89
N THR A 219 33.47 -10.82 -24.66
CA THR A 219 33.26 -9.88 -25.78
C THR A 219 32.66 -10.55 -27.00
N ASP A 220 32.68 -11.89 -27.06
CA ASP A 220 32.04 -12.68 -28.10
C ASP A 220 30.52 -12.48 -28.07
N SER A 221 29.96 -11.97 -29.18
CA SER A 221 28.53 -11.70 -29.32
C SER A 221 27.65 -12.95 -29.37
N THR A 222 28.21 -14.13 -29.62
CA THR A 222 27.48 -15.40 -29.58
C THR A 222 27.17 -15.84 -28.15
N VAL A 223 27.93 -15.35 -27.17
CA VAL A 223 27.68 -15.59 -25.75
C VAL A 223 26.59 -14.63 -25.28
N ARG A 224 25.45 -15.21 -24.87
CA ARG A 224 24.34 -14.42 -24.35
C ARG A 224 24.71 -13.82 -22.99
N PRO A 225 24.35 -12.56 -22.72
CA PRO A 225 24.53 -11.99 -21.39
C PRO A 225 23.64 -12.69 -20.37
N ASP A 226 24.17 -12.93 -19.18
CA ASP A 226 23.39 -13.41 -18.05
C ASP A 226 22.56 -12.29 -17.45
N THR A 227 21.41 -12.67 -16.88
CA THR A 227 20.51 -11.75 -16.19
C THR A 227 20.12 -12.33 -14.84
N LEU A 228 20.48 -11.64 -13.77
CA LEU A 228 20.07 -11.94 -12.42
C LEU A 228 18.78 -11.19 -12.12
N LEU A 229 17.75 -11.93 -11.75
CA LEU A 229 16.53 -11.39 -11.20
C LEU A 229 16.63 -11.37 -9.67
N PRO A 230 15.96 -10.42 -9.00
CA PRO A 230 15.88 -10.43 -7.55
C PRO A 230 15.37 -11.77 -7.04
N LEU A 231 16.14 -12.37 -6.15
CA LEU A 231 15.83 -13.63 -5.51
C LEU A 231 16.43 -13.60 -4.11
N SER A 232 15.61 -13.96 -3.15
CA SER A 232 16.03 -14.19 -1.78
C SER A 232 15.75 -15.63 -1.39
N ARG A 233 16.76 -16.27 -0.80
CA ARG A 233 16.69 -17.63 -0.23
C ARG A 233 16.61 -17.59 1.31
N THR A 234 16.40 -16.40 1.89
CA THR A 234 16.36 -16.19 3.34
C THR A 234 15.01 -15.60 3.74
N PRO A 235 14.29 -16.19 4.73
CA PRO A 235 14.66 -17.37 5.51
C PRO A 235 14.57 -18.68 4.71
N LEU A 236 15.44 -19.66 5.02
CA LEU A 236 15.50 -20.94 4.28
C LEU A 236 14.25 -21.81 4.49
N LEU A 237 13.62 -21.69 5.65
CA LEU A 237 12.51 -22.54 6.07
C LEU A 237 11.13 -22.06 5.59
N ASP A 238 11.05 -20.84 5.05
CA ASP A 238 9.81 -20.28 4.53
C ASP A 238 10.05 -19.62 3.16
N PRO A 239 9.92 -20.39 2.06
CA PRO A 239 10.11 -19.89 0.70
C PRO A 239 9.16 -18.75 0.32
N SER A 240 7.96 -18.72 0.90
CA SER A 240 6.95 -17.68 0.62
C SER A 240 7.39 -16.33 1.19
N ILE A 241 7.83 -16.32 2.45
CA ILE A 241 8.42 -15.14 3.07
C ILE A 241 9.73 -14.76 2.38
N ALA A 242 10.57 -15.76 2.06
CA ALA A 242 11.85 -15.51 1.40
C ALA A 242 11.68 -14.81 0.05
N ALA A 243 10.68 -15.20 -0.75
CA ALA A 243 10.38 -14.59 -2.04
C ALA A 243 10.08 -13.08 -1.90
N GLY A 244 9.39 -12.66 -0.84
CA GLY A 244 9.13 -11.26 -0.55
C GLY A 244 10.41 -10.44 -0.38
N PHE A 245 11.45 -10.99 0.25
CA PHE A 245 12.70 -10.28 0.52
C PHE A 245 13.62 -10.08 -0.70
N GLY A 246 13.20 -10.43 -1.91
CA GLY A 246 13.96 -10.18 -3.13
C GLY A 246 14.28 -8.69 -3.32
N VAL A 247 13.33 -7.81 -3.03
CA VAL A 247 13.51 -6.35 -3.06
C VAL A 247 12.74 -5.72 -1.90
N PHE A 248 13.38 -4.84 -1.15
CA PHE A 248 12.73 -4.12 -0.05
C PHE A 248 13.34 -2.74 0.15
N ARG A 249 12.62 -1.89 0.88
CA ARG A 249 13.05 -0.53 1.22
C ARG A 249 13.57 -0.47 2.66
N ILE A 250 14.44 0.50 2.92
CA ILE A 250 14.85 0.89 4.27
C ILE A 250 14.73 2.40 4.42
N VAL A 251 14.23 2.84 5.57
CA VAL A 251 14.16 4.26 5.93
C VAL A 251 15.41 4.62 6.72
N ALA A 252 16.38 5.24 6.08
CA ALA A 252 17.67 5.59 6.68
C ALA A 252 17.56 6.78 7.63
N SER A 253 16.73 7.77 7.30
CA SER A 253 16.38 8.90 8.15
C SER A 253 14.98 9.41 7.81
N GLY A 254 14.40 10.24 8.69
CA GLY A 254 13.06 10.80 8.51
C GLY A 254 11.92 9.88 8.97
N ALA A 255 12.25 8.70 9.50
CA ALA A 255 11.31 7.87 10.24
C ALA A 255 10.88 8.61 11.52
N LEU A 256 9.60 8.98 11.62
CA LEU A 256 9.05 9.44 12.87
C LEU A 256 8.87 8.26 13.82
N GLY A 257 9.22 8.47 15.08
CA GLY A 257 8.95 7.52 16.16
C GLY A 257 7.47 7.52 16.54
N LEU A 258 7.18 6.95 17.72
CA LEU A 258 5.83 6.90 18.28
C LEU A 258 5.20 8.31 18.31
N PRO A 259 3.87 8.39 18.11
CA PRO A 259 3.18 9.65 18.25
C PRO A 259 3.20 10.13 19.71
N PRO A 260 3.09 11.43 19.98
CA PRO A 260 2.96 11.94 21.34
C PRO A 260 1.62 11.44 21.89
N ALA A 261 1.50 11.40 23.22
CA ALA A 261 0.25 11.04 23.89
C ALA A 261 -0.95 11.83 23.32
N GLY A 262 -2.11 11.16 23.24
CA GLY A 262 -3.31 11.78 22.67
C GLY A 262 -3.36 11.81 21.13
N ARG A 263 -2.48 11.10 20.42
CA ARG A 263 -2.47 11.08 18.94
C ARG A 263 -2.27 9.67 18.37
N ILE A 264 -2.95 9.41 17.25
CA ILE A 264 -2.70 8.27 16.36
C ILE A 264 -2.30 8.77 14.97
N VAL A 265 -1.56 7.94 14.22
CA VAL A 265 -0.95 8.33 12.95
C VAL A 265 -1.18 7.31 11.85
N VAL A 266 -1.28 7.81 10.62
CA VAL A 266 -1.51 7.01 9.41
C VAL A 266 -0.61 7.49 8.29
N GLY A 267 0.11 6.56 7.64
CA GLY A 267 1.04 6.85 6.56
C GLY A 267 2.46 7.18 7.05
N GLY A 268 3.12 8.13 6.39
CA GLY A 268 4.51 8.48 6.66
C GLY A 268 5.53 7.51 6.06
N LEU A 269 6.80 7.90 6.13
CA LEU A 269 7.91 7.13 5.55
C LEU A 269 8.05 5.73 6.16
N SER A 270 7.88 5.60 7.48
CA SER A 270 7.92 4.30 8.16
C SER A 270 6.66 3.45 7.92
N GLY A 271 5.64 4.03 7.30
CA GLY A 271 4.30 3.47 7.13
C GLY A 271 3.65 3.07 8.45
N ALA A 272 2.77 3.94 8.92
CA ALA A 272 1.92 3.72 10.08
C ALA A 272 0.49 3.38 9.65
N ARG A 273 -0.13 2.50 10.40
CA ARG A 273 -1.56 2.21 10.37
C ARG A 273 -2.13 2.53 11.74
N SER A 274 -3.33 3.10 11.79
CA SER A 274 -4.03 3.28 13.07
C SER A 274 -5.06 2.19 13.23
N PHE A 275 -5.00 1.45 14.33
CA PHE A 275 -5.97 0.42 14.70
C PHE A 275 -6.98 1.03 15.67
N LEU A 276 -8.28 0.80 15.44
CA LEU A 276 -9.35 1.24 16.33
C LEU A 276 -10.30 0.06 16.60
N ARG A 277 -10.51 -0.26 17.88
CA ARG A 277 -11.49 -1.26 18.32
C ARG A 277 -12.74 -0.59 18.86
N PHE A 278 -13.88 -1.15 18.51
CA PHE A 278 -15.19 -0.61 18.82
C PHE A 278 -15.95 -1.51 19.79
N GLU A 279 -16.58 -0.87 20.77
CA GLU A 279 -17.64 -1.46 21.57
C GLU A 279 -18.96 -0.83 21.15
N ILE A 280 -19.74 -1.59 20.39
CA ILE A 280 -21.02 -1.14 19.84
C ILE A 280 -22.14 -1.77 20.69
N PRO A 281 -23.07 -0.95 21.22
CA PRO A 281 -24.22 -1.47 21.98
C PRO A 281 -25.01 -2.51 21.18
N PRO A 282 -25.42 -3.64 21.79
CA PRO A 282 -26.16 -4.70 21.09
C PRO A 282 -27.41 -4.20 20.35
N MET A 283 -28.13 -3.23 20.93
CA MET A 283 -29.29 -2.58 20.30
C MET A 283 -29.00 -2.08 18.87
N VAL A 284 -27.80 -1.54 18.63
CA VAL A 284 -27.40 -1.00 17.31
C VAL A 284 -27.18 -2.10 16.27
N LEU A 285 -26.81 -3.30 16.70
CA LEU A 285 -26.52 -4.40 15.77
C LEU A 285 -27.74 -5.29 15.56
N ASP A 286 -28.54 -5.48 16.61
CA ASP A 286 -29.59 -6.49 16.61
C ASP A 286 -30.97 -5.88 16.27
N SER A 287 -31.23 -4.65 16.73
CA SER A 287 -32.59 -4.10 16.82
C SER A 287 -32.86 -2.89 15.92
N VAL A 288 -31.92 -2.50 15.06
CA VAL A 288 -32.07 -1.32 14.19
C VAL A 288 -31.61 -1.61 12.76
N ASP A 289 -32.10 -0.79 11.84
CA ASP A 289 -31.60 -0.72 10.47
C ASP A 289 -30.74 0.53 10.31
N ILE A 290 -29.44 0.30 10.08
CA ILE A 290 -28.44 1.35 9.96
C ILE A 290 -28.47 1.92 8.55
N ILE A 291 -28.78 3.21 8.47
CA ILE A 291 -28.81 3.99 7.24
C ILE A 291 -27.45 4.63 7.00
N ARG A 292 -26.85 5.21 8.05
CA ARG A 292 -25.50 5.81 8.00
C ARG A 292 -24.70 5.45 9.24
N ALA A 293 -23.41 5.24 9.05
CA ALA A 293 -22.46 5.17 10.14
C ALA A 293 -21.18 5.88 9.73
N SER A 294 -20.72 6.84 10.52
CA SER A 294 -19.52 7.62 10.24
C SER A 294 -18.63 7.66 11.48
N LEU A 295 -17.35 7.32 11.32
CA LEU A 295 -16.33 7.60 12.30
C LEU A 295 -15.94 9.08 12.21
N VAL A 296 -16.10 9.77 13.32
CA VAL A 296 -15.72 11.17 13.48
C VAL A 296 -14.32 11.22 14.08
N LEU A 297 -13.37 11.80 13.35
CA LEU A 297 -11.98 12.00 13.78
C LEU A 297 -11.64 13.48 13.80
N ALA A 298 -10.86 13.91 14.80
CA ALA A 298 -10.23 15.23 14.77
C ALA A 298 -8.85 15.12 14.13
N GLN A 299 -8.70 15.62 12.90
CA GLN A 299 -7.39 15.74 12.26
C GLN A 299 -6.58 16.85 12.94
N LEU A 300 -5.34 16.51 13.24
CA LEU A 300 -4.34 17.43 13.76
C LEU A 300 -3.29 17.69 12.67
N PRO A 301 -2.66 18.87 12.63
CA PRO A 301 -1.57 19.13 11.70
C PRO A 301 -0.44 18.10 11.84
N SER A 302 0.08 17.64 10.71
CA SER A 302 1.15 16.65 10.65
C SER A 302 2.44 17.16 11.28
N ARG A 303 3.15 16.23 11.94
CA ARG A 303 4.51 16.47 12.43
C ARG A 303 5.54 16.16 11.34
N SER A 304 5.20 15.27 10.39
CA SER A 304 6.11 14.83 9.35
C SER A 304 6.65 16.03 8.58
N PRO A 305 7.97 16.15 8.42
CA PRO A 305 8.54 17.21 7.62
C PRO A 305 8.34 16.97 6.11
N GLY A 306 7.83 15.78 5.73
CA GLY A 306 7.59 15.39 4.35
C GLY A 306 6.28 15.91 3.78
N ASN A 307 6.40 16.55 2.60
CA ASN A 307 5.33 17.04 1.71
C ASN A 307 3.95 17.23 2.36
N ARG A 308 3.84 18.25 3.22
CA ARG A 308 2.63 18.49 4.01
C ARG A 308 1.44 19.00 3.20
N ALA A 309 1.66 19.42 1.96
CA ALA A 309 0.62 19.92 1.06
C ALA A 309 0.02 18.83 0.16
N ASP A 310 0.73 17.73 -0.06
CA ASP A 310 0.26 16.63 -0.90
C ASP A 310 -0.90 15.88 -0.25
N THR A 311 -1.95 15.64 -1.03
CA THR A 311 -3.14 14.94 -0.57
C THR A 311 -2.93 13.43 -0.52
N LEU A 312 -3.22 12.84 0.64
CA LEU A 312 -3.23 11.40 0.88
C LEU A 312 -4.67 10.86 0.79
N SER A 313 -4.82 9.64 0.28
CA SER A 313 -6.08 8.91 0.31
C SER A 313 -6.12 8.01 1.54
N LEU A 314 -6.92 8.38 2.53
CA LEU A 314 -7.23 7.61 3.73
C LEU A 314 -8.43 6.69 3.45
N PHE A 315 -8.38 5.46 3.95
CA PHE A 315 -9.53 4.58 4.00
C PHE A 315 -9.50 3.73 5.27
N ALA A 316 -10.69 3.28 5.69
CA ALA A 316 -10.87 2.35 6.78
C ALA A 316 -11.10 0.94 6.24
N GLN A 317 -10.39 -0.06 6.76
CA GLN A 317 -10.65 -1.47 6.45
C GLN A 317 -11.07 -2.22 7.70
N ALA A 318 -12.07 -3.10 7.58
CA ALA A 318 -12.44 -4.00 8.65
C ALA A 318 -11.31 -5.02 8.91
N VAL A 319 -11.05 -5.27 10.18
CA VAL A 319 -10.20 -6.38 10.62
C VAL A 319 -11.00 -7.67 10.57
N VAL A 320 -10.47 -8.69 9.90
CA VAL A 320 -11.09 -10.01 9.78
C VAL A 320 -10.41 -11.08 10.65
N ALA A 321 -9.44 -10.67 11.48
CA ALA A 321 -8.88 -11.54 12.50
C ALA A 321 -9.91 -11.89 13.58
N SER A 322 -9.85 -13.15 14.05
CA SER A 322 -10.57 -13.62 15.23
C SER A 322 -10.19 -12.78 16.47
N PRO A 323 -11.12 -12.56 17.41
CA PRO A 323 -10.80 -11.89 18.68
C PRO A 323 -9.72 -12.57 19.53
N THR A 324 -9.39 -13.84 19.25
CA THR A 324 -8.30 -14.56 19.92
C THR A 324 -6.91 -14.02 19.55
N ILE A 325 -6.79 -13.32 18.40
CA ILE A 325 -5.58 -12.62 18.02
C ILE A 325 -5.53 -11.29 18.79
N THR A 326 -4.83 -11.32 19.93
CA THR A 326 -4.70 -10.15 20.82
C THR A 326 -3.56 -9.22 20.44
N ASP A 327 -2.57 -9.71 19.67
CA ASP A 327 -1.51 -8.87 19.13
C ASP A 327 -2.05 -7.93 18.04
N VAL A 328 -2.05 -6.63 18.33
CA VAL A 328 -2.61 -5.60 17.44
C VAL A 328 -1.85 -5.52 16.13
N PHE A 329 -0.53 -5.73 16.13
CA PHE A 329 0.27 -5.70 14.91
C PHE A 329 -0.13 -6.84 13.95
N THR A 330 -0.30 -8.05 14.49
CA THR A 330 -0.79 -9.22 13.75
C THR A 330 -2.22 -9.02 13.28
N ALA A 331 -3.13 -8.57 14.15
CA ALA A 331 -4.52 -8.30 13.78
C ALA A 331 -4.63 -7.26 12.63
N ALA A 332 -3.79 -6.23 12.64
CA ALA A 332 -3.75 -5.19 11.61
C ALA A 332 -3.25 -5.65 10.22
N GLN A 333 -2.79 -6.90 10.09
CA GLN A 333 -2.43 -7.51 8.81
C GLN A 333 -3.60 -8.26 8.17
N PHE A 334 -4.52 -8.79 8.98
CA PHE A 334 -5.70 -9.51 8.52
C PHE A 334 -6.85 -8.53 8.22
N LEU A 335 -6.77 -7.88 7.05
CA LEU A 335 -7.74 -6.90 6.61
C LEU A 335 -8.69 -7.50 5.57
N GLY A 336 -9.98 -7.17 5.67
CA GLY A 336 -10.96 -7.49 4.64
C GLY A 336 -10.60 -6.84 3.31
N GLY A 337 -10.83 -7.55 2.21
CA GLY A 337 -10.53 -7.05 0.86
C GLY A 337 -11.25 -5.71 0.59
N GLY A 338 -10.52 -4.72 0.05
CA GLY A 338 -11.07 -3.39 -0.21
C GLY A 338 -12.24 -3.36 -1.20
N THR A 339 -12.37 -4.39 -2.05
CA THR A 339 -13.52 -4.60 -2.94
C THR A 339 -14.67 -5.38 -2.28
N ALA A 340 -14.38 -6.20 -1.26
CA ALA A 340 -15.39 -6.97 -0.55
C ALA A 340 -16.25 -6.08 0.36
N TYR A 341 -15.67 -4.98 0.84
CA TYR A 341 -16.33 -4.01 1.69
C TYR A 341 -15.99 -2.61 1.19
N ILE A 342 -16.78 -2.09 0.24
CA ILE A 342 -16.60 -0.75 -0.33
C ILE A 342 -16.58 0.25 0.83
N THR A 343 -15.42 0.85 1.05
CA THR A 343 -15.18 1.86 2.08
C THR A 343 -14.84 3.15 1.37
N ASP A 344 -15.45 4.24 1.82
CA ASP A 344 -15.23 5.54 1.21
C ASP A 344 -13.78 5.98 1.41
N THR A 345 -13.20 6.61 0.39
CA THR A 345 -11.84 7.13 0.45
C THR A 345 -11.87 8.62 0.74
N LEU A 346 -11.21 9.03 1.81
CA LEU A 346 -11.10 10.43 2.18
C LEU A 346 -9.76 11.01 1.74
N ARG A 347 -9.80 12.13 1.02
CA ARG A 347 -8.61 12.84 0.52
C ARG A 347 -8.22 13.93 1.52
N LEU A 348 -7.04 13.81 2.14
CA LEU A 348 -6.58 14.71 3.21
C LEU A 348 -5.15 15.20 2.98
N ALA A 349 -4.91 16.49 3.14
CA ALA A 349 -3.55 17.01 3.20
C ALA A 349 -3.00 16.92 4.64
N PRO A 350 -1.75 16.46 4.84
CA PRO A 350 -1.13 16.35 6.16
C PRO A 350 -1.13 17.67 6.97
N ARG A 351 -1.03 18.83 6.31
CA ARG A 351 -1.04 20.14 7.00
C ARG A 351 -2.38 20.53 7.60
N ASP A 352 -3.47 19.92 7.14
CA ASP A 352 -4.81 20.37 7.52
C ASP A 352 -5.18 19.97 8.95
N SER A 353 -6.24 20.60 9.45
CA SER A 353 -6.83 20.31 10.75
C SER A 353 -8.36 20.31 10.70
N GLY A 354 -8.97 19.77 11.76
CA GLY A 354 -10.42 19.83 11.99
C GLY A 354 -11.10 18.48 11.84
N THR A 355 -12.43 18.49 11.93
CA THR A 355 -13.23 17.26 11.95
C THR A 355 -13.25 16.59 10.57
N ARG A 356 -13.08 15.27 10.57
CA ARG A 356 -13.14 14.38 9.40
C ARG A 356 -14.14 13.27 9.66
N LEU A 357 -14.88 12.91 8.62
CA LEU A 357 -15.87 11.85 8.64
C LEU A 357 -15.40 10.73 7.73
N VAL A 358 -15.31 9.52 8.27
CA VAL A 358 -15.01 8.31 7.50
C VAL A 358 -16.26 7.43 7.53
N GLU A 359 -16.84 7.14 6.37
CA GLU A 359 -18.04 6.30 6.28
C GLU A 359 -17.72 4.84 6.60
N LEU A 360 -18.47 4.27 7.55
CA LEU A 360 -18.32 2.91 8.06
C LEU A 360 -19.59 2.06 7.89
N VAL A 361 -20.64 2.54 7.20
CA VAL A 361 -21.94 1.85 7.11
C VAL A 361 -21.81 0.38 6.71
N ASN A 362 -20.97 0.08 5.72
CA ASN A 362 -20.75 -1.30 5.25
C ASN A 362 -19.97 -2.15 6.26
N ILE A 363 -19.05 -1.54 7.01
CA ILE A 363 -18.29 -2.21 8.08
C ILE A 363 -19.21 -2.54 9.25
N VAL A 364 -20.11 -1.64 9.64
CA VAL A 364 -21.05 -1.93 10.74
C VAL A 364 -22.04 -3.03 10.33
N ARG A 365 -22.50 -3.04 9.08
CA ARG A 365 -23.32 -4.14 8.52
C ARG A 365 -22.56 -5.46 8.52
N LEU A 366 -21.26 -5.46 8.21
CA LEU A 366 -20.41 -6.64 8.30
C LEU A 366 -20.33 -7.17 9.74
N TRP A 367 -20.08 -6.29 10.72
CA TRP A 367 -20.01 -6.70 12.14
C TRP A 367 -21.32 -7.30 12.65
N ARG A 368 -22.46 -6.82 12.13
CA ARG A 368 -23.77 -7.44 12.38
C ARG A 368 -23.85 -8.84 11.79
N LEU A 369 -23.42 -9.04 10.54
CA LEU A 369 -23.54 -10.32 9.84
C LEU A 369 -22.65 -11.41 10.45
N VAL A 370 -21.42 -11.06 10.82
CA VAL A 370 -20.38 -12.02 11.24
C VAL A 370 -20.38 -12.29 12.75
N GLY A 371 -20.95 -11.37 13.53
CA GLY A 371 -20.98 -11.44 14.99
C GLY A 371 -19.62 -11.19 15.64
N THR A 372 -19.53 -11.35 16.96
CA THR A 372 -18.32 -11.10 17.76
C THR A 372 -17.41 -12.31 17.90
N THR A 373 -17.89 -13.51 17.58
CA THR A 373 -17.14 -14.76 17.78
C THR A 373 -16.10 -14.98 16.68
N ASN A 374 -16.42 -14.54 15.46
CA ASN A 374 -15.63 -14.83 14.27
C ASN A 374 -14.66 -13.70 13.90
N THR A 375 -15.00 -12.45 14.19
CA THR A 375 -14.15 -11.29 13.89
C THR A 375 -14.17 -10.28 15.03
N SER A 376 -13.04 -9.58 15.20
CA SER A 376 -12.98 -8.42 16.08
C SER A 376 -13.74 -7.24 15.47
N ARG A 377 -14.49 -6.51 16.30
CA ARG A 377 -15.09 -5.22 15.89
C ARG A 377 -14.01 -4.14 15.86
N ALA A 378 -13.15 -4.21 14.86
CA ALA A 378 -12.03 -3.31 14.70
C ALA A 378 -11.85 -2.89 13.24
N ILE A 379 -11.27 -1.71 13.07
CA ILE A 379 -10.82 -1.23 11.78
C ILE A 379 -9.35 -0.88 11.84
N VAL A 380 -8.75 -0.82 10.65
CA VAL A 380 -7.48 -0.17 10.42
C VAL A 380 -7.68 1.00 9.48
N LEU A 381 -7.18 2.17 9.89
CA LEU A 381 -7.00 3.32 9.02
C LEU A 381 -5.64 3.22 8.34
N ARG A 382 -5.61 3.35 7.02
CA ARG A 382 -4.39 3.32 6.21
C ARG A 382 -4.47 4.23 5.00
N VAL A 383 -3.31 4.47 4.38
CA VAL A 383 -3.20 5.20 3.10
C VAL A 383 -3.00 4.24 1.93
N THR A 384 -3.31 4.68 0.70
CA THR A 384 -3.24 3.80 -0.50
C THR A 384 -1.82 3.42 -0.90
N ARG A 385 -0.86 4.31 -0.63
CA ARG A 385 0.55 4.18 -0.96
C ARG A 385 1.38 4.24 0.32
N GLU A 386 1.22 3.21 1.15
CA GLU A 386 1.95 3.09 2.42
C GLU A 386 3.45 3.05 2.16
N GLY A 387 4.21 3.86 2.87
CA GLY A 387 5.67 3.90 2.72
C GLY A 387 6.20 4.56 1.44
N ASP A 388 5.38 4.67 0.40
CA ASP A 388 5.71 5.31 -0.87
C ASP A 388 5.48 6.82 -0.88
N LEU A 389 4.92 7.37 0.20
CA LEU A 389 4.67 8.79 0.38
C LEU A 389 5.19 9.23 1.75
N PRO A 390 5.85 10.40 1.83
CA PRO A 390 6.40 10.88 3.10
C PRO A 390 5.34 11.54 4.00
N GLY A 391 4.15 11.81 3.47
CA GLY A 391 3.06 12.44 4.21
C GLY A 391 2.48 11.53 5.29
N GLU A 392 2.24 12.09 6.46
CA GLU A 392 1.67 11.42 7.64
C GLU A 392 0.41 12.18 8.07
N LEU A 393 -0.72 11.49 8.24
CA LEU A 393 -1.93 12.06 8.83
C LEU A 393 -1.92 11.83 10.33
N ASN A 394 -2.20 12.89 11.10
CA ASN A 394 -2.36 12.81 12.55
C ASN A 394 -3.84 12.96 12.92
N PHE A 395 -4.31 12.11 13.83
CA PHE A 395 -5.63 12.25 14.44
C PHE A 395 -5.52 12.23 15.96
N ALA A 396 -6.46 12.88 16.64
CA ALA A 396 -6.60 12.76 18.09
C ALA A 396 -6.96 11.32 18.47
N SER A 397 -6.33 10.80 19.53
CA SER A 397 -6.63 9.46 20.08
C SER A 397 -7.70 9.52 21.16
N ILE A 398 -8.10 8.36 21.70
CA ILE A 398 -9.02 8.27 22.86
C ILE A 398 -8.43 8.93 24.12
N GLU A 399 -7.12 9.10 24.20
CA GLU A 399 -6.44 9.77 25.32
C GLU A 399 -6.45 11.31 25.18
N ALA A 400 -6.86 11.84 24.02
CA ALA A 400 -6.95 13.28 23.80
C ALA A 400 -8.03 13.95 24.67
N ALA A 401 -8.10 15.29 24.60
CA ALA A 401 -9.19 16.04 25.22
C ALA A 401 -10.56 15.48 24.76
N PRO A 402 -11.56 15.34 25.65
CA PRO A 402 -12.83 14.67 25.33
C PRO A 402 -13.54 15.19 24.07
N ALA A 403 -13.42 16.48 23.77
CA ALA A 403 -13.97 17.12 22.58
C ALA A 403 -13.39 16.58 21.25
N LEU A 404 -12.14 16.09 21.27
CA LEU A 404 -11.39 15.67 20.07
C LEU A 404 -11.35 14.15 19.88
N ARG A 405 -11.71 13.38 20.91
CA ARG A 405 -11.64 11.91 20.87
C ARG A 405 -12.45 11.34 19.70
N PRO A 406 -12.02 10.20 19.11
CA PRO A 406 -12.79 9.50 18.10
C PRO A 406 -14.21 9.14 18.58
N ARG A 407 -15.22 9.29 17.69
CA ARG A 407 -16.63 8.99 18.00
C ARG A 407 -17.31 8.30 16.83
N LEU A 408 -18.35 7.51 17.12
CA LEU A 408 -19.18 6.90 16.08
C LEU A 408 -20.51 7.64 15.98
N ARG A 409 -20.81 8.24 14.82
CA ARG A 409 -22.12 8.83 14.51
C ARG A 409 -22.95 7.82 13.71
N LEU A 410 -24.17 7.59 14.14
CA LEU A 410 -25.09 6.62 13.55
C LEU A 410 -26.40 7.30 13.20
N THR A 411 -26.89 7.04 12.00
CA THR A 411 -28.28 7.33 11.62
C THR A 411 -28.99 6.02 11.34
N TYR A 412 -30.08 5.74 12.06
CA TYR A 412 -30.76 4.46 12.00
C TYR A 412 -32.28 4.59 12.20
N VAL A 413 -32.99 3.54 11.81
CA VAL A 413 -34.41 3.35 12.09
C VAL A 413 -34.55 2.16 13.04
N PRO A 414 -35.23 2.31 14.19
CA PRO A 414 -35.55 1.18 15.05
C PRO A 414 -36.40 0.15 14.29
N ARG A 415 -36.02 -1.14 14.35
CA ARG A 415 -36.88 -2.19 13.82
C ARG A 415 -38.12 -2.29 14.69
N ARG A 416 -39.28 -2.00 14.13
CA ARG A 416 -40.54 -2.40 14.76
C ARG A 416 -40.65 -3.90 14.56
N GLY A 417 -40.71 -4.66 15.65
CA GLY A 417 -41.03 -6.08 15.55
C GLY A 417 -42.36 -6.20 14.81
N PHE A 418 -42.42 -7.01 13.75
CA PHE A 418 -43.70 -7.49 13.27
C PHE A 418 -44.23 -8.42 14.36
N GLY A 419 -44.95 -7.86 15.32
CA GLY A 419 -45.88 -8.64 16.11
C GLY A 419 -46.87 -9.23 15.11
N LEU A 420 -46.87 -10.56 14.98
CA LEU A 420 -48.01 -11.26 14.40
C LEU A 420 -49.26 -10.81 15.18
N PRO A 421 -50.36 -10.44 14.50
CA PRO A 421 -51.60 -10.05 15.17
C PRO A 421 -52.18 -11.18 16.02
#